data_AF-A0AAN1XW23-F1
#
_entry.id   AF-A0AAN1XW23-F1
#
_cell.length_a   1.000
_cell.length_b   1.000
_cell.length_c   1.000
_cell.angle_alpha   90.00
_cell.angle_beta   90.00
_cell.angle_gamma   90.00
#
_symmetry.space_group_name_H-M   'P 1'
#
loop_
_entity.id
_entity.type
_entity.pdbx_description
1 polymer ?
#
loop_
_entity_poly.entity_id
_entity_poly.type
_entity_poly.pdbx_seq_one_letter_code
_entity_poly.pdbx_strand_id
1 'polypeptide(L)'
;MMLQLPTILAVAGTVLMAIVIFAPRRVTVSAAGPFAPTFVPAAGTLTASALVAPERIDPRRTLPVWPEFIDARAARCDAAARLTLVDALASLRSEWSRALLTRALDDEDEPAVRRAILQALGGEPA
;
A
#
# COMPACT_ATOMS: atom_id res chain seq x y z
N MET A 1 26.09 -26.28 -0.41
CA MET A 1 25.50 -25.62 -1.59
C MET A 1 26.38 -24.44 -1.97
N MET A 2 27.24 -24.57 -2.98
CA MET A 2 28.02 -23.47 -3.55
C MET A 2 27.08 -22.65 -4.44
N LEU A 3 26.42 -21.64 -3.88
CA LEU A 3 25.70 -20.63 -4.66
C LEU A 3 26.71 -19.92 -5.55
N GLN A 4 26.64 -20.19 -6.86
CA GLN A 4 27.60 -19.69 -7.81
C GLN A 4 27.49 -18.16 -7.88
N LEU A 5 28.61 -17.48 -7.60
CA LEU A 5 28.82 -16.04 -7.75
C LEU A 5 28.10 -15.40 -8.98
N PRO A 6 28.09 -16.01 -10.18
CA PRO A 6 27.36 -15.47 -11.34
C PRO A 6 25.85 -15.30 -11.10
N THR A 7 25.22 -16.22 -10.38
CA THR A 7 23.76 -16.16 -10.14
C THR A 7 23.40 -14.99 -9.23
N ILE A 8 24.24 -14.72 -8.22
CA ILE A 8 24.04 -13.57 -7.32
C ILE A 8 24.21 -12.26 -8.10
N LEU A 9 25.19 -12.18 -9.00
CA LEU A 9 25.42 -10.99 -9.82
C LEU A 9 24.25 -10.72 -10.78
N ALA A 10 23.70 -11.77 -11.39
CA ALA A 10 22.55 -11.68 -12.29
C ALA A 10 21.28 -11.20 -11.56
N VAL A 11 21.01 -11.73 -10.37
CA VAL A 11 19.88 -11.31 -9.54
C VAL A 11 20.05 -9.86 -9.09
N ALA A 12 21.24 -9.49 -8.61
CA ALA A 12 21.53 -8.12 -8.18
C ALA A 12 21.37 -7.11 -9.32
N GLY A 13 21.85 -7.42 -10.53
CA GLY A 13 21.70 -6.56 -11.69
C GLY A 13 20.24 -6.36 -12.12
N THR A 14 19.43 -7.43 -12.03
CA THR A 14 18.01 -7.38 -12.38
C THR A 14 17.23 -6.53 -11.37
N VAL A 15 17.51 -6.70 -10.08
CA VAL A 15 16.91 -5.89 -9.00
C VAL A 15 17.32 -4.42 -9.15
N LEU A 16 18.58 -4.13 -9.47
CA LEU A 16 19.06 -2.76 -9.69
C LEU A 16 18.33 -2.10 -10.87
N MET A 17 18.18 -2.81 -12.00
CA MET A 17 17.45 -2.30 -13.17
C MET A 17 15.98 -2.04 -12.88
N ALA A 18 15.32 -2.94 -12.13
CA ALA A 18 13.94 -2.72 -11.72
C ALA A 18 13.80 -1.47 -10.85
N ILE A 19 14.74 -1.23 -9.91
CA ILE A 19 14.74 -0.01 -9.09
C ILE A 19 14.94 1.23 -9.97
N VAL A 20 15.83 1.22 -10.95
CA VAL A 20 16.04 2.38 -11.84
C VAL A 20 14.79 2.71 -12.66
N ILE A 21 14.08 1.69 -13.16
CA ILE A 21 12.89 1.88 -13.99
C ILE A 21 11.70 2.35 -13.15
N PHE A 22 11.51 1.75 -11.97
CA PHE A 22 10.32 1.99 -11.13
C PHE A 22 10.57 2.95 -9.97
N ALA A 23 11.77 3.53 -9.84
CA ALA A 23 12.04 4.54 -8.83
C ALA A 23 11.10 5.74 -9.07
N PRO A 24 10.27 6.12 -8.08
CA PRO A 24 9.46 7.32 -8.18
C PRO A 24 10.41 8.50 -8.32
N ARG A 25 10.36 9.19 -9.46
CA ARG A 25 11.01 10.48 -9.63
C ARG A 25 10.50 11.37 -8.50
N ARG A 26 11.35 11.63 -7.51
CA ARG A 26 11.09 12.67 -6.52
C ARG A 26 11.03 13.97 -7.31
N VAL A 27 9.82 14.39 -7.65
CA VAL A 27 9.57 15.76 -8.08
C VAL A 27 9.90 16.61 -6.87
N THR A 28 11.14 17.09 -6.80
CA THR A 28 11.49 18.17 -5.89
C THR A 28 10.73 19.38 -6.39
N VAL A 29 9.55 19.63 -5.79
CA VAL A 29 8.89 20.92 -5.91
C VAL A 29 9.84 21.93 -5.29
N SER A 30 10.56 22.63 -6.16
CA SER A 30 11.36 23.78 -5.79
C SER A 30 10.42 24.82 -5.19
N ALA A 31 10.47 24.96 -3.86
CA ALA A 31 9.80 26.03 -3.15
C ALA A 31 10.52 27.35 -3.44
N ALA A 32 10.27 27.92 -4.61
CA ALA A 32 10.70 29.27 -4.96
C ALA A 32 9.75 29.89 -6.01
N GLY A 33 8.77 30.66 -5.51
CA GLY A 33 8.01 31.68 -6.24
C GLY A 33 6.50 31.42 -6.39
N PRO A 34 5.64 32.47 -6.44
CA PRO A 34 5.58 33.68 -5.63
C PRO A 34 4.18 33.71 -4.95
N PHE A 35 3.89 32.76 -4.08
CA PHE A 35 2.60 32.72 -3.37
C PHE A 35 2.84 32.77 -1.86
N ALA A 36 3.32 33.92 -1.38
CA ALA A 36 3.09 34.32 0.00
C ALA A 36 1.66 34.84 0.08
N PRO A 37 0.75 34.24 0.89
CA PRO A 37 -0.57 34.80 1.08
C PRO A 37 -0.42 36.09 1.91
N THR A 38 -0.60 37.24 1.26
CA THR A 38 -0.85 38.49 1.97
C THR A 38 -2.28 38.40 2.48
N PHE A 39 -2.44 38.18 3.79
CA PHE A 39 -3.75 38.20 4.42
C PHE A 39 -4.26 39.65 4.44
N VAL A 40 -5.23 39.95 3.57
CA VAL A 40 -6.02 41.19 3.61
C VAL A 40 -7.46 40.79 3.92
N PRO A 41 -8.03 41.17 5.07
CA PRO A 41 -9.43 40.89 5.35
C PRO A 41 -10.28 42.08 4.86
N ALA A 42 -11.13 41.89 3.84
CA ALA A 42 -12.34 42.70 3.68
C ALA A 42 -13.26 42.17 2.56
N ALA A 43 -14.43 41.72 3.01
CA ALA A 43 -15.77 42.00 2.47
C ALA A 43 -16.06 41.91 0.95
N GLY A 44 -16.95 40.96 0.61
CA GLY A 44 -17.83 40.98 -0.58
C GLY A 44 -17.12 40.64 -1.89
N THR A 45 -17.60 39.76 -2.77
CA THR A 45 -18.97 39.39 -3.13
C THR A 45 -18.87 38.08 -3.91
N LEU A 46 -19.74 37.11 -3.64
CA LEU A 46 -19.75 35.80 -4.31
C LEU A 46 -20.25 35.94 -5.76
N THR A 47 -19.39 35.68 -6.75
CA THR A 47 -19.83 35.30 -8.10
C THR A 47 -19.46 33.84 -8.35
N ALA A 48 -20.51 33.03 -8.36
CA ALA A 48 -20.49 31.62 -8.74
C ALA A 48 -20.02 31.44 -10.18
N SER A 49 -18.97 30.64 -10.40
CA SER A 49 -18.82 29.76 -11.57
C SER A 49 -17.50 28.99 -11.48
N ALA A 50 -17.49 27.97 -10.63
CA ALA A 50 -16.66 26.79 -10.80
C ALA A 50 -17.34 25.70 -9.99
N LEU A 51 -18.39 25.10 -10.55
CA LEU A 51 -19.00 23.89 -10.02
C LEU A 51 -18.02 22.73 -10.27
N VAL A 52 -16.83 22.77 -9.66
CA VAL A 52 -16.15 21.53 -9.28
C VAL A 52 -17.04 21.00 -8.18
N ALA A 53 -17.92 20.07 -8.55
CA ALA A 53 -18.64 19.29 -7.57
C ALA A 53 -17.59 18.79 -6.58
N PRO A 54 -17.68 19.14 -5.27
CA PRO A 54 -16.82 18.51 -4.30
C PRO A 54 -17.04 17.02 -4.49
N GLU A 55 -15.98 16.31 -4.87
CA GLU A 55 -15.96 14.87 -4.94
C GLU A 55 -16.55 14.39 -3.63
N ARG A 56 -17.80 13.94 -3.68
CA ARG A 56 -18.52 13.54 -2.47
C ARG A 56 -17.73 12.34 -1.97
N ILE A 57 -16.95 12.56 -0.92
CA ILE A 57 -16.43 11.51 -0.08
C ILE A 57 -17.68 10.77 0.39
N ASP A 58 -18.03 9.68 -0.29
CA ASP A 58 -19.22 8.91 0.02
C ASP A 58 -18.96 8.23 1.37
N PRO A 59 -19.65 8.65 2.45
CA PRO A 59 -19.46 8.08 3.77
C PRO A 59 -19.94 6.61 3.84
N ARG A 60 -20.53 6.09 2.74
CA ARG A 60 -20.98 4.70 2.62
C ARG A 60 -19.99 3.77 1.93
N ARG A 61 -18.78 4.22 1.57
CA ARG A 61 -17.74 3.27 1.12
C ARG A 61 -17.39 2.36 2.28
N THR A 62 -17.98 1.16 2.29
CA THR A 62 -17.48 0.02 3.05
C THR A 62 -16.01 -0.13 2.70
N LEU A 63 -15.18 -0.21 3.72
CA LEU A 63 -13.77 -0.49 3.53
C LEU A 63 -13.63 -1.86 2.85
N PRO A 64 -12.76 -2.00 1.84
CA PRO A 64 -12.54 -3.30 1.20
C PRO A 64 -12.03 -4.31 2.24
N VAL A 65 -12.56 -5.53 2.16
CA VAL A 65 -12.23 -6.65 3.03
C VAL A 65 -10.92 -7.27 2.56
N TRP A 66 -10.18 -7.92 3.45
CA TRP A 66 -9.05 -8.74 3.05
C TRP A 66 -9.40 -9.78 1.96
N PRO A 67 -8.58 -9.97 0.91
CA PRO A 67 -7.38 -9.21 0.53
C PRO A 67 -7.66 -8.10 -0.51
N GLU A 68 -8.93 -7.76 -0.78
CA GLU A 68 -9.35 -6.74 -1.76
C GLU A 68 -8.72 -5.37 -1.52
N PHE A 69 -8.41 -5.02 -0.27
CA PHE A 69 -7.78 -3.75 0.04
C PHE A 69 -6.35 -3.60 -0.50
N ILE A 70 -5.69 -4.70 -0.89
CA ILE A 70 -4.38 -4.68 -1.56
C ILE A 70 -4.57 -4.42 -3.04
N ASP A 71 -5.45 -5.20 -3.66
CA ASP A 71 -5.84 -5.09 -5.05
C ASP A 71 -7.27 -5.60 -5.20
N ALA A 72 -8.12 -4.86 -5.93
CA ALA A 72 -9.52 -5.23 -6.13
C ALA A 72 -9.68 -6.66 -6.70
N ARG A 73 -8.72 -7.13 -7.50
CA ARG A 73 -8.74 -8.49 -8.08
C ARG A 73 -8.49 -9.57 -7.03
N ALA A 74 -7.83 -9.23 -5.93
CA ALA A 74 -7.53 -10.16 -4.86
C ALA A 74 -8.80 -10.61 -4.10
N ALA A 75 -9.92 -9.89 -4.23
CA ALA A 75 -11.23 -10.32 -3.71
C ALA A 75 -11.64 -11.73 -4.18
N ARG A 76 -11.08 -12.21 -5.30
CA ARG A 76 -11.37 -13.52 -5.88
C ARG A 76 -10.30 -14.57 -5.58
N CYS A 77 -9.30 -14.25 -4.78
CA CYS A 77 -8.24 -15.17 -4.40
C CYS A 77 -8.79 -16.29 -3.51
N ASP A 78 -8.45 -17.53 -3.86
CA ASP A 78 -8.68 -18.68 -2.99
C ASP A 78 -7.73 -18.66 -1.77
N ALA A 79 -7.89 -19.64 -0.88
CA ALA A 79 -7.07 -19.74 0.32
C ALA A 79 -5.57 -19.93 0.01
N ALA A 80 -5.22 -20.64 -1.07
CA ALA A 80 -3.82 -20.89 -1.44
C ALA A 80 -3.11 -19.61 -1.93
N ALA A 81 -3.81 -18.82 -2.74
CA ALA A 81 -3.32 -17.50 -3.16
C ALA A 81 -3.18 -16.54 -1.97
N ARG A 82 -4.14 -16.56 -1.03
CA ARG A 82 -4.05 -15.77 0.20
C ARG A 82 -2.87 -16.17 1.07
N LEU A 83 -2.59 -17.47 1.24
CA LEU A 83 -1.38 -17.94 1.93
C LEU A 83 -0.10 -17.43 1.28
N THR A 84 0.01 -17.52 -0.04
CA THR A 84 1.16 -17.01 -0.80
C THR A 84 1.35 -15.51 -0.57
N LEU A 85 0.26 -14.77 -0.48
CA LEU A 85 0.28 -13.33 -0.24
C LEU A 85 0.68 -13.00 1.21
N VAL A 86 0.26 -13.81 2.20
CA VAL A 86 0.74 -13.72 3.59
C VAL A 86 2.24 -13.95 3.65
N ASP A 87 2.76 -14.98 2.98
CA ASP A 87 4.20 -15.27 2.93
C ASP A 87 5.00 -14.13 2.29
N ALA A 88 4.48 -13.55 1.22
CA ALA A 88 5.09 -12.40 0.56
C ALA A 88 5.13 -11.18 1.51
N LEU A 89 4.02 -10.85 2.18
CA LEU A 89 3.95 -9.75 3.14
C LEU A 89 4.86 -9.98 4.36
N ALA A 90 4.92 -11.22 4.86
CA ALA A 90 5.80 -11.61 5.95
C ALA A 90 7.27 -11.41 5.57
N SER A 91 7.64 -11.76 4.34
CA SER A 91 9.00 -11.62 3.82
C SER A 91 9.47 -10.16 3.71
N LEU A 92 8.54 -9.21 3.51
CA LEU A 92 8.87 -7.78 3.45
C LEU A 92 9.32 -7.20 4.79
N ARG A 93 8.84 -7.77 5.92
CA ARG A 93 9.18 -7.37 7.30
C ARG A 93 9.15 -5.85 7.56
N SER A 94 8.21 -5.14 6.94
CA SER A 94 8.05 -3.68 7.10
C SER A 94 6.91 -3.38 8.06
N GLU A 95 6.89 -2.17 8.64
CA GLU A 95 5.75 -1.72 9.46
C GLU A 95 4.45 -1.71 8.66
N TRP A 96 4.52 -1.34 7.38
CA TRP A 96 3.37 -1.39 6.47
C TRP A 96 2.85 -2.81 6.26
N SER A 97 3.73 -3.79 6.00
CA SER A 97 3.27 -5.18 5.81
C SER A 97 2.73 -5.77 7.11
N ARG A 98 3.30 -5.41 8.26
CA ARG A 98 2.76 -5.76 9.58
C ARG A 98 1.36 -5.19 9.79
N ALA A 99 1.14 -3.90 9.49
CA ALA A 99 -0.17 -3.28 9.61
C ALA A 99 -1.23 -3.92 8.70
N LEU A 100 -0.85 -4.28 7.46
CA LEU A 100 -1.74 -5.03 6.56
C LEU A 100 -2.10 -6.40 7.11
N LEU A 101 -1.12 -7.15 7.63
CA LEU A 101 -1.35 -8.47 8.23
C LEU A 101 -2.21 -8.37 9.50
N THR A 102 -2.05 -7.33 10.32
CA THR A 102 -2.93 -7.07 11.47
C THR A 102 -4.36 -6.85 11.04
N ARG A 103 -4.60 -6.00 10.03
CA ARG A 103 -5.93 -5.79 9.49
C ARG A 103 -6.51 -7.06 8.86
N ALA A 104 -5.68 -7.80 8.12
CA ALA A 104 -6.09 -9.06 7.50
C ALA A 104 -6.59 -10.07 8.55
N LEU A 105 -6.04 -10.06 9.77
CA LEU A 105 -6.45 -10.95 10.84
C LEU A 105 -7.89 -10.71 11.33
N ASP A 106 -8.37 -9.46 11.26
CA ASP A 106 -9.73 -9.09 11.65
C ASP A 106 -10.76 -9.52 10.60
N ASP A 107 -10.34 -9.60 9.33
CA ASP A 107 -11.19 -9.90 8.17
C ASP A 107 -11.14 -11.39 7.74
N GLU A 108 -10.15 -12.17 8.22
CA GLU A 108 -9.88 -13.53 7.72
C GLU A 108 -10.64 -14.62 8.50
N ASP A 109 -11.56 -15.29 7.80
CA ASP A 109 -12.38 -16.39 8.32
C ASP A 109 -11.70 -17.77 8.18
N GLU A 110 -10.82 -17.95 7.20
CA GLU A 110 -10.21 -19.25 6.89
C GLU A 110 -9.16 -19.63 7.95
N PRO A 111 -9.34 -20.72 8.72
CA PRO A 111 -8.49 -21.03 9.86
C PRO A 111 -7.02 -21.27 9.48
N ALA A 112 -6.76 -21.84 8.30
CA ALA A 112 -5.40 -22.05 7.80
C ALA A 112 -4.68 -20.74 7.51
N VAL A 113 -5.36 -19.80 6.83
CA VAL A 113 -4.80 -18.48 6.49
C VAL A 113 -4.63 -17.64 7.74
N ARG A 114 -5.63 -17.64 8.63
CA ARG A 114 -5.59 -16.93 9.91
C ARG A 114 -4.39 -17.35 10.77
N ARG A 115 -4.09 -18.66 10.82
CA ARG A 115 -2.91 -19.19 11.51
C ARG A 115 -1.61 -18.71 10.87
N ALA A 116 -1.53 -18.70 9.54
CA ALA A 116 -0.37 -18.18 8.83
C ALA A 116 -0.15 -16.68 9.10
N ILE A 117 -1.23 -15.88 9.15
CA ILE A 117 -1.16 -14.46 9.51
C ILE A 117 -0.63 -14.29 10.94
N LEU A 118 -1.12 -15.06 11.91
CA LEU A 118 -0.62 -15.03 13.29
C LEU A 118 0.88 -15.37 13.37
N GLN A 119 1.30 -16.44 12.68
CA GLN A 119 2.71 -16.83 12.59
C GLN A 119 3.56 -15.71 11.97
N ALA A 120 3.10 -15.08 10.89
CA ALA A 120 3.78 -13.97 10.23
C ALA A 120 3.91 -12.73 11.13
N LEU A 121 2.94 -12.50 12.02
CA LEU A 121 2.98 -11.42 13.02
C LEU A 121 3.87 -11.76 14.24
N GLY A 122 4.30 -13.01 14.38
CA GLY A 122 5.08 -13.52 15.52
C GLY A 122 4.22 -13.89 16.74
N GLY A 123 2.92 -14.12 16.56
CA GLY A 123 2.06 -14.69 17.58
C GLY A 123 2.12 -16.23 17.53
N GLU A 124 2.14 -16.89 18.69
CA GLU A 124 2.01 -18.34 18.74
C GLU A 124 0.56 -18.76 18.47
N PRO A 125 0.31 -19.83 17.69
CA PRO A 125 -1.01 -20.42 17.57
C PRO A 125 -1.36 -21.09 18.90
N ALA A 126 -2.35 -20.56 19.61
CA ALA A 126 -2.95 -21.20 20.77
C ALA A 126 -3.71 -22.48 20.38
#